data_AF-A0A1I0IND9-F1
#
_entry.id   AF-A0A1I0IND9-F1
#
_cell.length_a   1.000
_cell.length_b   1.000
_cell.length_c   1.000
_cell.angle_alpha   90.00
_cell.angle_beta   90.00
_cell.angle_gamma   90.00
#
_symmetry.space_group_name_H-M   'P 1'
#
loop_
_entity.id
_entity.type
_entity.pdbx_description
1 polymer ?
#
loop_
_entity_poly.entity_id
_entity_poly.type
_entity_poly.pdbx_seq_one_letter_code
_entity_poly.pdbx_strand_id
1 'polypeptide(L)'
;MRDTAGVLAIAAAPGCHPQRVIRRAARCPSLLLTAALLAACGSGDPVTPPSAGAEEVSSTAPGSAAPSSAAPSSASPSSAAATSGTDAPPFEGDTQPATGEASADALVTVSDVRTGRQDGYDRVVLETDGTGTPGWDVRYVDEAYSQGTGAPVEVAGDAVLQVTITGAGYPFDTGVEEWAGPDPLPGNGTQTVTEVAWDATFEGTSVAFVGTTGEAPFRVYALEGPTRVVIEVAHPG
;
A
#
# COMPACT_ATOMS: atom_id res chain seq x y z
N MET A 1 -24.81 -33.03 71.49
CA MET A 1 -24.43 -34.46 71.49
C MET A 1 -24.58 -34.98 70.07
N ARG A 2 -23.52 -35.62 69.56
CA ARG A 2 -23.31 -36.22 68.23
C ARG A 2 -22.65 -35.30 67.18
N ASP A 3 -21.32 -35.32 67.24
CA ASP A 3 -20.40 -35.42 66.11
C ASP A 3 -20.94 -36.27 64.95
N THR A 4 -20.53 -35.99 63.70
CA THR A 4 -19.61 -36.83 62.89
C THR A 4 -19.28 -36.12 61.55
N ALA A 5 -18.01 -36.17 61.16
CA ALA A 5 -17.35 -36.03 59.84
C ALA A 5 -18.21 -35.65 58.61
N GLY A 6 -17.84 -34.73 57.72
CA GLY A 6 -16.51 -34.50 57.16
C GLY A 6 -16.39 -35.22 55.80
N VAL A 7 -16.63 -34.51 54.68
CA VAL A 7 -16.06 -34.83 53.36
C VAL A 7 -15.92 -33.53 52.57
N LEU A 8 -14.68 -33.13 52.35
CA LEU A 8 -14.24 -32.08 51.43
C LEU A 8 -14.18 -32.67 50.02
N ALA A 9 -15.06 -32.25 49.11
CA ALA A 9 -15.00 -32.64 47.71
C ALA A 9 -14.24 -31.59 46.90
N ILE A 10 -12.95 -31.87 46.66
CA ILE A 10 -12.12 -31.18 45.67
C ILE A 10 -12.44 -31.81 44.31
N ALA A 11 -13.16 -31.10 43.44
CA ALA A 11 -13.33 -31.49 42.04
C ALA A 11 -12.24 -30.81 41.21
N ALA A 12 -11.31 -31.63 40.72
CA ALA A 12 -10.21 -31.25 39.86
C ALA A 12 -10.70 -30.92 38.43
N ALA A 13 -10.12 -29.86 37.85
CA ALA A 13 -10.28 -29.51 36.45
C ALA A 13 -9.64 -30.58 35.54
N PRO A 14 -10.27 -30.98 34.42
CA PRO A 14 -9.61 -31.80 33.41
C PRO A 14 -8.57 -30.96 32.66
N GLY A 15 -7.32 -31.43 32.71
CA GLY A 15 -6.14 -30.73 32.23
C GLY A 15 -6.08 -30.53 30.72
N CYS A 16 -5.47 -29.40 30.36
CA CYS A 16 -4.90 -29.14 29.05
C CYS A 16 -4.02 -30.31 28.61
N HIS A 17 -4.41 -30.96 27.52
CA HIS A 17 -3.52 -31.85 26.78
C HIS A 17 -2.61 -30.99 25.90
N PRO A 18 -1.28 -30.97 26.10
CA PRO A 18 -0.39 -30.43 25.10
C PRO A 18 -0.37 -31.41 23.93
N GLN A 19 -1.10 -31.09 22.85
CA GLN A 19 -0.90 -31.80 21.59
C GLN A 19 0.52 -31.52 21.10
N ARG A 20 1.42 -32.47 21.36
CA ARG A 20 2.71 -32.57 20.69
C ARG A 20 2.44 -32.75 19.20
N VAL A 21 2.49 -31.65 18.45
CA VAL A 21 2.57 -31.70 16.99
C VAL A 21 3.91 -32.33 16.64
N ILE A 22 3.87 -33.62 16.31
CA ILE A 22 5.00 -34.39 15.81
C ILE A 22 5.37 -33.78 14.45
N ARG A 23 6.38 -32.89 14.44
CA ARG A 23 7.04 -32.42 13.23
C ARG A 23 7.65 -33.63 12.52
N ARG A 24 6.95 -34.19 11.54
CA ARG A 24 7.53 -35.16 10.60
C ARG A 24 8.54 -34.40 9.76
N ALA A 25 9.81 -34.50 10.14
CA ALA A 25 10.93 -34.07 9.32
C ALA A 25 10.95 -34.90 8.03
N ALA A 26 10.41 -34.35 6.95
CA ALA A 26 10.59 -34.88 5.61
C ALA A 26 12.02 -34.57 5.16
N ARG A 27 12.91 -35.55 5.37
CA ARG A 27 14.20 -35.62 4.68
C ARG A 27 13.94 -36.23 3.31
N CYS A 28 14.14 -35.47 2.24
CA CYS A 28 14.35 -36.02 0.91
C CYS A 28 15.46 -35.24 0.20
N PRO A 29 16.22 -35.92 -0.68
CA PRO A 29 17.66 -35.81 -0.72
C PRO A 29 18.16 -34.78 -1.74
N SER A 30 19.26 -34.14 -1.38
CA SER A 30 20.08 -33.28 -2.20
C SER A 30 20.49 -33.98 -3.50
N LEU A 31 19.99 -33.51 -4.64
CA LEU A 31 20.58 -33.80 -5.94
C LEU A 31 21.72 -32.81 -6.20
N LEU A 32 22.94 -33.33 -6.08
CA LEU A 32 24.15 -32.78 -6.70
C LEU A 32 24.06 -32.96 -8.21
N LEU A 33 24.16 -31.89 -9.00
CA LEU A 33 24.56 -32.01 -10.41
C LEU A 33 25.36 -30.77 -10.88
N THR A 34 26.67 -31.02 -11.01
CA THR A 34 27.59 -30.53 -12.05
C THR A 34 27.76 -29.03 -12.30
N ALA A 35 28.91 -28.53 -11.83
CA ALA A 35 29.57 -27.33 -12.31
C ALA A 35 30.04 -27.49 -13.77
N ALA A 36 29.73 -26.52 -14.62
CA ALA A 36 30.39 -26.30 -15.89
C ALA A 36 31.17 -24.98 -15.82
N LEU A 37 32.49 -25.10 -15.68
CA LEU A 37 33.45 -24.02 -15.84
C LEU A 37 33.60 -23.70 -17.33
N LEU A 38 33.11 -22.55 -17.77
CA LEU A 38 33.57 -21.92 -19.01
C LEU A 38 34.49 -20.76 -18.63
N ALA A 39 35.79 -21.05 -18.67
CA ALA A 39 36.84 -20.07 -18.76
C ALA A 39 36.82 -19.50 -20.19
N ALA A 40 36.48 -18.22 -20.33
CA ALA A 40 36.75 -17.46 -21.54
C ALA A 40 37.69 -16.31 -21.18
N CYS A 41 38.98 -16.53 -21.43
CA CYS A 41 39.99 -15.48 -21.43
C CYS A 41 39.88 -14.72 -22.76
N GLY A 42 39.75 -13.40 -22.69
CA GLY A 42 39.87 -12.50 -23.83
C GLY A 42 40.34 -11.14 -23.35
N SER A 43 41.66 -10.99 -23.25
CA SER A 43 42.35 -9.74 -22.93
C SER A 43 42.83 -9.06 -24.22
N GLY A 44 42.67 -7.74 -24.27
CA GLY A 44 43.35 -6.84 -25.21
C GLY A 44 42.37 -5.79 -25.74
N ASP A 45 42.64 -4.49 -25.73
CA ASP A 45 43.68 -3.63 -25.17
C ASP A 45 43.02 -2.23 -25.07
N PRO A 46 43.47 -1.32 -24.19
CA PRO A 46 42.87 0.00 -24.03
C PRO A 46 43.13 0.91 -25.24
N VAL A 47 42.08 1.52 -25.78
CA VAL A 47 42.22 2.58 -26.80
C VAL A 47 42.69 3.87 -26.12
N THR A 48 43.95 4.19 -26.42
CA THR A 48 44.67 5.44 -26.24
C THR A 48 43.88 6.66 -26.72
N PRO A 49 43.75 7.74 -25.91
CA PRO A 49 43.24 9.03 -26.38
C PRO A 49 44.33 9.81 -27.12
N PRO A 50 44.00 10.62 -28.15
CA PRO A 50 44.91 11.65 -28.63
C PRO A 50 44.86 12.89 -27.71
N SER A 51 46.04 13.25 -27.21
CA SER A 51 46.35 14.55 -26.64
C SER A 51 47.14 15.36 -27.66
N ALA A 52 46.65 16.54 -28.04
CA ALA A 52 47.45 17.76 -28.26
C ALA A 52 46.56 18.89 -28.79
N GLY A 53 46.61 20.04 -28.11
CA GLY A 53 45.95 21.26 -28.53
C GLY A 53 45.91 22.26 -27.39
N ALA A 54 47.11 22.69 -26.96
CA ALA A 54 47.28 23.77 -26.02
C ALA A 54 46.78 25.09 -26.65
N GLU A 55 45.95 25.83 -25.94
CA GLU A 55 46.03 27.29 -25.93
C GLU A 55 45.89 27.76 -24.48
N GLU A 56 46.97 28.35 -23.98
CA GLU A 56 46.96 29.23 -22.83
C GLU A 56 46.30 30.54 -23.21
N VAL A 57 45.38 31.05 -22.38
CA VAL A 57 45.40 32.48 -22.08
C VAL A 57 45.03 32.71 -20.61
N SER A 58 45.86 33.54 -19.98
CA SER A 58 45.90 33.86 -18.57
C SER A 58 44.82 34.86 -18.11
N SER A 59 44.43 34.67 -16.84
CA SER A 59 44.26 35.68 -15.77
C SER A 59 43.21 36.80 -15.90
N THR A 60 42.22 36.80 -14.99
CA THR A 60 42.04 37.89 -14.00
C THR A 60 41.10 37.46 -12.86
N ALA A 61 41.50 37.71 -11.61
CA ALA A 61 40.64 37.75 -10.41
C ALA A 61 40.61 39.21 -9.90
N PRO A 62 39.92 39.59 -8.80
CA PRO A 62 38.81 38.98 -8.04
C PRO A 62 37.62 39.98 -7.86
N GLY A 63 36.52 39.55 -7.25
CA GLY A 63 35.42 40.46 -6.89
C GLY A 63 34.50 39.88 -5.81
N SER A 64 34.83 40.17 -4.55
CA SER A 64 34.03 39.89 -3.36
C SER A 64 32.80 40.80 -3.29
N ALA A 65 31.61 40.23 -3.06
CA ALA A 65 30.50 40.93 -2.39
C ALA A 65 29.42 39.93 -1.93
N ALA A 66 29.24 39.82 -0.62
CA ALA A 66 27.99 39.47 0.06
C ALA A 66 27.50 40.74 0.79
N PRO A 67 26.31 40.79 1.44
CA PRO A 67 25.07 40.01 1.28
C PRO A 67 23.87 40.96 1.00
N SER A 68 22.66 40.46 0.73
CA SER A 68 21.45 41.21 1.12
C SER A 68 20.21 40.34 1.27
N SER A 69 19.63 40.47 2.45
CA SER A 69 18.34 40.01 2.91
C SER A 69 17.19 40.73 2.21
N ALA A 70 16.12 40.01 1.89
CA ALA A 70 14.77 40.58 1.72
C ALA A 70 13.72 39.47 1.86
N ALA A 71 12.99 39.49 2.98
CA ALA A 71 11.70 38.80 3.15
C ALA A 71 10.58 39.57 2.43
N PRO A 72 9.49 38.88 2.03
CA PRO A 72 8.18 39.50 2.19
C PRO A 72 7.14 38.59 2.85
N SER A 73 6.55 39.17 3.89
CA SER A 73 5.12 39.32 4.21
C SER A 73 4.11 38.23 3.88
N SER A 74 3.48 37.78 4.97
CA SER A 74 2.18 37.12 5.06
C SER A 74 1.07 37.80 4.26
N ALA A 75 0.27 36.99 3.57
CA ALA A 75 -1.13 37.27 3.29
C ALA A 75 -1.94 36.03 3.72
N SER A 76 -2.77 36.20 4.75
CA SER A 76 -3.66 35.16 5.27
C SER A 76 -5.03 35.33 4.62
N PRO A 77 -5.52 34.40 3.78
CA PRO A 77 -6.90 34.43 3.34
C PRO A 77 -7.80 33.85 4.43
N SER A 78 -8.70 34.71 4.92
CA SER A 78 -9.87 34.38 5.73
C SER A 78 -10.73 33.36 4.99
N SER A 79 -10.71 32.09 5.39
CA SER A 79 -11.65 31.09 4.88
C SER A 79 -13.01 31.28 5.54
N ALA A 80 -13.95 31.81 4.78
CA ALA A 80 -15.37 31.68 5.06
C ALA A 80 -15.71 30.19 5.04
N ALA A 81 -16.15 29.66 6.19
CA ALA A 81 -16.65 28.31 6.30
C ALA A 81 -17.92 28.18 5.42
N ALA A 82 -17.80 27.46 4.31
CA ALA A 82 -18.95 26.97 3.58
C ALA A 82 -19.52 25.78 4.35
N THR A 83 -20.67 25.98 4.99
CA THR A 83 -21.48 24.92 5.57
C THR A 83 -22.11 24.13 4.42
N SER A 84 -21.40 23.13 3.90
CA SER A 84 -22.01 22.15 3.00
C SER A 84 -22.94 21.26 3.83
N GLY A 85 -24.25 21.41 3.62
CA GLY A 85 -25.26 20.58 4.26
C GLY A 85 -25.10 19.11 3.87
N THR A 86 -25.09 18.25 4.88
CA THR A 86 -25.18 16.81 4.77
C THR A 86 -26.59 16.41 4.32
N ASP A 87 -26.81 16.31 3.02
CA ASP A 87 -27.80 15.40 2.43
C ASP A 87 -27.05 14.30 1.67
N ALA A 88 -26.06 13.69 2.35
CA ALA A 88 -25.45 12.49 1.83
C ALA A 88 -26.43 11.34 2.06
N PRO A 89 -26.75 10.52 1.04
CA PRO A 89 -27.54 9.32 1.25
C PRO A 89 -26.92 8.47 2.36
N PRO A 90 -27.73 7.70 3.11
CA PRO A 90 -27.22 6.87 4.20
C PRO A 90 -26.08 5.97 3.70
N PHE A 91 -25.11 5.75 4.57
CA PHE A 91 -24.01 4.84 4.29
C PHE A 91 -24.56 3.41 4.22
N GLU A 92 -24.74 2.90 3.01
CA GLU A 92 -25.12 1.51 2.76
C GLU A 92 -23.84 0.72 2.44
N GLY A 93 -23.25 0.11 3.46
CA GLY A 93 -22.09 -0.75 3.35
C GLY A 93 -22.16 -1.92 4.34
N ASP A 94 -21.31 -2.91 4.14
CA ASP A 94 -21.19 -4.10 4.99
C ASP A 94 -19.74 -4.61 4.97
N THR A 95 -19.46 -5.78 5.56
CA THR A 95 -18.11 -6.35 5.61
C THR A 95 -17.86 -7.44 4.55
N GLN A 96 -18.78 -7.64 3.62
CA GLN A 96 -18.66 -8.64 2.56
C GLN A 96 -17.76 -8.12 1.41
N PRO A 97 -17.18 -9.02 0.59
CA PRO A 97 -16.42 -8.60 -0.59
C PRO A 97 -17.24 -7.71 -1.53
N ALA A 98 -16.66 -6.59 -1.95
CA ALA A 98 -17.22 -5.69 -2.95
C ALA A 98 -16.43 -5.80 -4.26
N THR A 99 -17.11 -6.15 -5.35
CA THR A 99 -16.48 -6.36 -6.67
C THR A 99 -17.09 -5.46 -7.74
N GLY A 100 -16.27 -5.03 -8.69
CA GLY A 100 -16.68 -4.34 -9.91
C GLY A 100 -15.90 -4.88 -11.10
N GLU A 101 -16.56 -5.03 -12.25
CA GLU A 101 -15.92 -5.55 -13.45
C GLU A 101 -15.15 -4.45 -14.19
N ALA A 102 -13.96 -4.80 -14.68
CA ALA A 102 -13.21 -3.95 -15.58
C ALA A 102 -13.86 -3.93 -16.97
N SER A 103 -13.69 -2.83 -17.72
CA SER A 103 -14.07 -2.84 -19.13
C SER A 103 -13.16 -3.76 -19.95
N ALA A 104 -13.64 -4.23 -21.10
CA ALA A 104 -12.87 -5.15 -21.94
C ALA A 104 -11.55 -4.57 -22.48
N ASP A 105 -11.48 -3.24 -22.58
CA ASP A 105 -10.34 -2.44 -23.02
C ASP A 105 -9.56 -1.81 -21.85
N ALA A 106 -9.84 -2.22 -20.60
CA ALA A 106 -9.20 -1.66 -19.42
C ALA A 106 -7.69 -1.88 -19.44
N LEU A 107 -6.95 -0.78 -19.39
CA LEU A 107 -5.52 -0.72 -19.24
C LEU A 107 -5.18 0.59 -18.52
N VAL A 108 -5.23 0.54 -17.18
CA VAL A 108 -5.07 1.73 -16.33
C VAL A 108 -3.91 1.60 -15.35
N THR A 109 -3.35 2.72 -14.94
CA THR A 109 -2.35 2.79 -13.86
C THR A 109 -2.93 3.62 -12.72
N VAL A 110 -2.73 3.18 -11.48
CA VAL A 110 -3.06 3.99 -10.30
C VAL A 110 -2.05 5.13 -10.23
N SER A 111 -2.52 6.35 -10.50
CA SER A 111 -1.70 7.56 -10.58
C SER A 111 -1.67 8.33 -9.28
N ASP A 112 -2.68 8.16 -8.42
CA ASP A 112 -2.71 8.79 -7.10
C ASP A 112 -3.47 7.98 -6.05
N VAL A 113 -3.05 8.10 -4.79
CA VAL A 113 -3.72 7.49 -3.63
C VAL A 113 -3.90 8.54 -2.55
N ARG A 114 -5.13 8.68 -2.05
CA ARG A 114 -5.49 9.66 -1.02
C ARG A 114 -6.35 9.05 0.07
N THR A 115 -6.19 9.56 1.28
CA THR A 115 -7.07 9.29 2.42
C THR A 115 -7.71 10.59 2.92
N GLY A 116 -8.88 10.49 3.54
CA GLY A 116 -9.49 11.63 4.19
C GLY A 116 -10.72 11.27 5.00
N ARG A 117 -10.92 12.00 6.10
CA ARG A 117 -12.11 11.86 6.96
C ARG A 117 -13.33 12.52 6.34
N GLN A 118 -14.48 11.87 6.46
CA GLN A 118 -15.80 12.42 6.17
C GLN A 118 -16.72 12.28 7.39
N ASP A 119 -17.95 12.77 7.30
CA ASP A 119 -18.94 12.58 8.35
C ASP A 119 -19.45 11.13 8.35
N GLY A 120 -19.12 10.38 9.41
CA GLY A 120 -19.54 8.98 9.61
C GLY A 120 -18.69 7.92 8.89
N TYR A 121 -17.69 8.28 8.11
CA TYR A 121 -16.78 7.34 7.44
C TYR A 121 -15.45 7.99 7.07
N ASP A 122 -14.44 7.17 6.82
CA ASP A 122 -13.20 7.57 6.17
C ASP A 122 -13.23 7.15 4.70
N ARG A 123 -12.58 7.93 3.83
CA ARG A 123 -12.51 7.67 2.40
C ARG A 123 -11.06 7.43 1.99
N VAL A 124 -10.83 6.33 1.29
CA VAL A 124 -9.63 6.03 0.52
C VAL A 124 -9.97 6.15 -0.96
N VAL A 125 -9.13 6.84 -1.73
CA VAL A 125 -9.35 7.05 -3.17
C VAL A 125 -8.11 6.62 -3.92
N LEU A 126 -8.29 5.72 -4.89
CA LEU A 126 -7.29 5.38 -5.89
C LEU A 126 -7.71 6.04 -7.21
N GLU A 127 -6.99 7.08 -7.60
CA GLU A 127 -7.15 7.72 -8.91
C GLU A 127 -6.42 6.86 -9.95
N THR A 128 -7.10 6.60 -11.07
CA THR A 128 -6.57 5.77 -12.16
C THR A 128 -6.64 6.54 -13.45
N ASP A 129 -5.62 6.41 -14.29
CA ASP A 129 -5.62 6.97 -15.64
C ASP A 129 -5.15 5.91 -16.66
N GLY A 130 -5.46 6.14 -17.94
CA GLY A 130 -5.22 5.19 -19.03
C GLY A 130 -6.46 4.98 -19.90
N THR A 131 -6.66 3.74 -20.37
CA THR A 131 -7.80 3.39 -21.24
C THR A 131 -8.79 2.49 -20.52
N GLY A 132 -10.09 2.64 -20.84
CA GLY A 132 -11.16 1.86 -20.24
C GLY A 132 -11.47 2.25 -18.78
N THR A 133 -12.19 1.37 -18.08
CA THR A 133 -12.53 1.55 -16.66
C THR A 133 -11.96 0.40 -15.83
N PRO A 134 -11.31 0.68 -14.68
CA PRO A 134 -10.84 -0.37 -13.79
C PRO A 134 -12.01 -1.17 -13.23
N GLY A 135 -11.75 -2.45 -12.98
CA GLY A 135 -12.54 -3.24 -12.04
C GLY A 135 -11.88 -3.24 -10.66
N TRP A 136 -12.56 -3.84 -9.69
CA TRP A 136 -12.02 -3.97 -8.34
C TRP A 136 -12.50 -5.25 -7.65
N ASP A 137 -11.72 -5.70 -6.68
CA ASP A 137 -12.07 -6.69 -5.68
C ASP A 137 -11.53 -6.22 -4.33
N VAL A 138 -12.45 -5.86 -3.44
CA VAL A 138 -12.13 -5.31 -2.12
C VAL A 138 -12.74 -6.18 -1.04
N ARG A 139 -11.91 -6.67 -0.12
CA ARG A 139 -12.34 -7.59 0.95
C ARG A 139 -11.38 -7.58 2.13
N TYR A 140 -11.87 -7.95 3.29
CA TYR A 140 -11.00 -8.21 4.44
C TYR A 140 -10.20 -9.50 4.24
N VAL A 141 -8.97 -9.50 4.71
CA VAL A 141 -8.05 -10.65 4.69
C VAL A 141 -7.40 -10.84 6.06
N ASP A 142 -7.05 -12.08 6.39
CA ASP A 142 -6.40 -12.40 7.67
C ASP A 142 -4.98 -11.81 7.74
N GLU A 143 -4.26 -11.84 6.63
CA GLU A 143 -2.86 -11.38 6.52
C GLU A 143 -2.61 -10.80 5.11
N ALA A 144 -1.79 -9.75 5.04
CA ALA A 144 -1.37 -9.14 3.79
C ALA A 144 -0.09 -9.78 3.25
N TYR A 145 -0.07 -10.08 1.97
CA TYR A 145 1.07 -10.68 1.28
C TYR A 145 1.36 -9.97 -0.04
N SER A 146 2.63 -9.65 -0.26
CA SER A 146 3.10 -8.98 -1.46
C SER A 146 2.95 -9.87 -2.70
N GLN A 147 2.45 -9.29 -3.78
CA GLN A 147 2.32 -9.94 -5.07
C GLN A 147 3.69 -10.34 -5.63
N GLY A 148 3.74 -11.47 -6.35
CA GLY A 148 4.95 -12.02 -6.94
C GLY A 148 5.92 -12.67 -5.95
N THR A 149 6.24 -12.03 -4.84
CA THR A 149 7.18 -12.55 -3.82
C THR A 149 6.53 -13.45 -2.78
N GLY A 150 5.26 -13.15 -2.41
CA GLY A 150 4.55 -13.80 -1.31
C GLY A 150 5.12 -13.45 0.07
N ALA A 151 5.93 -12.39 0.19
CA ALA A 151 6.41 -11.92 1.48
C ALA A 151 5.27 -11.25 2.27
N PRO A 152 5.23 -11.39 3.61
CA PRO A 152 4.24 -10.69 4.41
C PRO A 152 4.44 -9.17 4.31
N VAL A 153 3.35 -8.42 4.25
CA VAL A 153 3.33 -6.95 4.29
C VAL A 153 2.82 -6.53 5.66
N GLU A 154 3.59 -5.71 6.38
CA GLU A 154 3.14 -5.14 7.64
C GLU A 154 2.17 -3.99 7.36
N VAL A 155 0.97 -4.05 7.96
CA VAL A 155 -0.07 -3.03 7.83
C VAL A 155 -0.55 -2.67 9.23
N ALA A 156 -0.49 -1.40 9.59
CA ALA A 156 -0.95 -0.92 10.90
C ALA A 156 -2.46 -1.08 11.04
N GLY A 157 -2.94 -1.51 12.20
CA GLY A 157 -4.36 -1.68 12.49
C GLY A 157 -4.67 -3.05 13.09
N ASP A 158 -5.97 -3.28 13.32
CA ASP A 158 -6.49 -4.53 13.88
C ASP A 158 -7.20 -5.38 12.80
N ALA A 159 -7.42 -4.83 11.60
CA ALA A 159 -7.90 -5.56 10.43
C ALA A 159 -7.27 -4.98 9.15
N VAL A 160 -7.24 -5.79 8.09
CA VAL A 160 -6.67 -5.41 6.79
C VAL A 160 -7.69 -5.61 5.68
N LEU A 161 -8.00 -4.53 4.96
CA LEU A 161 -8.83 -4.55 3.77
C LEU A 161 -7.93 -4.53 2.53
N GLN A 162 -7.87 -5.65 1.80
CA GLN A 162 -7.14 -5.72 0.54
C GLN A 162 -7.97 -5.06 -0.56
N VAL A 163 -7.34 -4.15 -1.30
CA VAL A 163 -7.90 -3.47 -2.47
C VAL A 163 -7.14 -3.94 -3.69
N THR A 164 -7.80 -4.72 -4.54
CA THR A 164 -7.24 -5.18 -5.82
C THR A 164 -7.92 -4.42 -6.94
N ILE A 165 -7.17 -3.63 -7.70
CA ILE A 165 -7.63 -2.98 -8.93
C ILE A 165 -7.33 -3.91 -10.11
N THR A 166 -8.33 -4.20 -10.94
CA THR A 166 -8.20 -5.09 -12.11
C THR A 166 -8.28 -4.30 -13.41
N GLY A 167 -7.67 -4.83 -14.49
CA GLY A 167 -7.47 -4.07 -15.73
C GLY A 167 -6.30 -3.10 -15.62
N ALA A 168 -5.37 -3.39 -14.70
CA ALA A 168 -4.18 -2.59 -14.49
C ALA A 168 -3.14 -2.84 -15.58
N GLY A 169 -2.42 -1.79 -15.97
CA GLY A 169 -1.29 -1.83 -16.89
C GLY A 169 -0.07 -1.17 -16.28
N TYR A 170 1.11 -1.57 -16.74
CA TYR A 170 2.35 -0.93 -16.33
C TYR A 170 2.47 0.48 -16.91
N PRO A 171 3.21 1.39 -16.23
CA PRO A 171 3.43 2.75 -16.73
C PRO A 171 3.97 2.84 -18.17
N PHE A 172 4.80 1.89 -18.59
CA PHE A 172 5.35 1.86 -19.95
C PHE A 172 4.32 1.43 -21.00
N ASP A 173 3.23 0.76 -20.60
CA ASP A 173 2.13 0.36 -21.49
C ASP A 173 1.03 1.44 -21.53
N THR A 174 0.71 2.04 -20.39
CA THR A 174 -0.35 3.05 -20.25
C THR A 174 0.11 4.47 -20.58
N GLY A 175 1.40 4.76 -20.43
CA GLY A 175 1.95 6.11 -20.50
C GLY A 175 1.65 6.98 -19.27
N VAL A 176 1.09 6.40 -18.21
CA VAL A 176 0.70 7.07 -16.97
C VAL A 176 1.74 6.77 -15.89
N GLU A 177 2.18 7.80 -15.16
CA GLU A 177 3.08 7.63 -14.03
C GLU A 177 2.37 6.92 -12.88
N GLU A 178 2.96 5.84 -12.35
CA GLU A 178 2.43 5.16 -11.17
C GLU A 178 2.65 6.00 -9.93
N TRP A 179 1.69 5.93 -9.01
CA TRP A 179 1.80 6.60 -7.73
C TRP A 179 3.08 6.21 -7.01
N ALA A 180 3.84 7.23 -6.57
CA ALA A 180 5.11 7.09 -5.86
C ALA A 180 5.09 7.89 -4.55
N GLY A 181 3.93 7.96 -3.91
CA GLY A 181 3.74 8.67 -2.65
C GLY A 181 4.39 7.98 -1.44
N PRO A 182 4.15 8.51 -0.23
CA PRO A 182 4.62 7.87 1.00
C PRO A 182 4.02 6.47 1.14
N ASP A 183 4.85 5.47 1.41
CA ASP A 183 4.42 4.09 1.62
C ASP A 183 4.98 3.57 2.97
N PRO A 184 4.12 3.28 3.96
CA PRO A 184 2.66 3.40 3.90
C PRO A 184 2.19 4.87 3.91
N LEU A 185 1.09 5.14 3.20
CA LEU A 185 0.39 6.43 3.22
C LEU A 185 -0.42 6.53 4.52
N PRO A 186 -0.14 7.47 5.43
CA PRO A 186 -0.89 7.58 6.67
C PRO A 186 -2.33 8.00 6.42
N GLY A 187 -3.27 7.49 7.22
CA GLY A 187 -4.69 7.84 7.12
C GLY A 187 -4.97 9.35 7.25
N ASN A 188 -4.11 10.08 7.97
CA ASN A 188 -4.07 11.55 8.07
C ASN A 188 -5.38 12.18 8.57
N GLY A 189 -5.68 11.99 9.86
CA GLY A 189 -6.85 12.57 10.53
C GLY A 189 -8.14 11.77 10.36
N THR A 190 -8.05 10.59 9.74
CA THR A 190 -9.05 9.52 9.72
C THR A 190 -9.29 8.94 11.12
N GLN A 191 -10.41 8.24 11.29
CA GLN A 191 -10.83 7.66 12.57
C GLN A 191 -10.71 6.13 12.60
N THR A 192 -11.00 5.48 11.47
CA THR A 192 -11.04 4.03 11.28
C THR A 192 -9.91 3.55 10.37
N VAL A 193 -9.60 4.28 9.30
CA VAL A 193 -8.43 3.99 8.44
C VAL A 193 -7.15 4.44 9.15
N THR A 194 -6.19 3.54 9.31
CA THR A 194 -4.90 3.81 9.95
C THR A 194 -3.85 4.25 8.92
N GLU A 195 -3.72 3.48 7.84
CA GLU A 195 -2.80 3.71 6.73
C GLU A 195 -3.21 2.93 5.47
N VAL A 196 -2.54 3.22 4.36
CA VAL A 196 -2.61 2.46 3.11
C VAL A 196 -1.19 2.05 2.72
N ALA A 197 -0.90 0.75 2.75
CA ALA A 197 0.33 0.20 2.23
C ALA A 197 0.14 -0.14 0.75
N TRP A 198 0.95 0.44 -0.12
CA TRP A 198 0.96 0.11 -1.54
C TRP A 198 1.89 -1.07 -1.79
N ASP A 199 1.42 -2.09 -2.51
CA ASP A 199 2.25 -3.25 -2.82
C ASP A 199 2.89 -3.10 -4.20
N ALA A 200 2.16 -3.49 -5.25
CA ALA A 200 2.67 -3.44 -6.61
C ALA A 200 1.56 -3.56 -7.66
N THR A 201 1.92 -3.28 -8.90
CA THR A 201 1.21 -3.73 -10.09
C THR A 201 1.83 -5.02 -10.62
N PHE A 202 1.07 -6.11 -10.69
CA PHE A 202 1.51 -7.40 -11.21
C PHE A 202 0.37 -8.15 -11.92
N GLU A 203 0.70 -8.80 -13.05
CA GLU A 203 -0.22 -9.66 -13.83
C GLU A 203 -1.60 -9.04 -14.14
N GLY A 204 -1.64 -7.74 -14.43
CA GLY A 204 -2.88 -7.04 -14.79
C GLY A 204 -3.71 -6.55 -13.59
N THR A 205 -3.12 -6.58 -12.40
CA THR A 205 -3.73 -6.07 -11.16
C THR A 205 -2.79 -5.12 -10.43
N SER A 206 -3.35 -4.15 -9.70
CA SER A 206 -2.61 -3.36 -8.72
C SER A 206 -3.20 -3.60 -7.34
N VAL A 207 -2.35 -3.83 -6.34
CA VAL A 207 -2.78 -4.14 -4.97
C VAL A 207 -2.32 -3.07 -3.98
N ALA A 208 -3.25 -2.69 -3.11
CA ALA A 208 -2.99 -1.91 -1.91
C ALA A 208 -3.68 -2.58 -0.71
N PHE A 209 -3.13 -2.39 0.47
CA PHE A 209 -3.69 -2.85 1.73
C PHE A 209 -4.07 -1.66 2.59
N VAL A 210 -5.35 -1.57 2.97
CA VAL A 210 -5.85 -0.53 3.87
C VAL A 210 -5.93 -1.11 5.27
N GLY A 211 -5.13 -0.55 6.17
CA GLY A 211 -5.23 -0.85 7.59
C GLY A 211 -6.45 -0.18 8.20
N THR A 212 -7.17 -0.91 9.05
CA THR A 212 -8.30 -0.35 9.81
C THR A 212 -8.19 -0.69 11.29
N THR A 213 -8.84 0.09 12.16
CA THR A 213 -8.93 -0.17 13.61
C THR A 213 -9.79 -1.39 13.97
N GLY A 214 -10.12 -2.24 12.99
CA GLY A 214 -11.05 -3.37 13.09
C GLY A 214 -11.90 -3.48 11.83
N GLU A 215 -12.57 -4.63 11.64
CA GLU A 215 -13.53 -4.76 10.56
C GLU A 215 -14.70 -3.78 10.77
N ALA A 216 -14.93 -2.95 9.75
CA ALA A 216 -16.02 -2.01 9.69
C ALA A 216 -16.76 -2.15 8.35
N PRO A 217 -18.08 -1.85 8.32
CA PRO A 217 -18.82 -1.75 7.07
C PRO A 217 -18.11 -0.83 6.08
N PHE A 218 -17.94 -1.30 4.85
CA PHE A 218 -17.35 -0.53 3.77
C PHE A 218 -18.24 -0.56 2.53
N ARG A 219 -18.00 0.37 1.61
CA ARG A 219 -18.58 0.36 0.26
C ARG A 219 -17.56 0.82 -0.76
N VAL A 220 -17.72 0.37 -1.99
CA VAL A 220 -16.82 0.68 -3.10
C VAL A 220 -17.61 1.11 -4.31
N TYR A 221 -17.15 2.17 -4.98
CA TYR A 221 -17.75 2.65 -6.21
C TYR A 221 -16.74 3.42 -7.05
N ALA A 222 -17.04 3.60 -8.34
CA ALA A 222 -16.24 4.40 -9.24
C ALA A 222 -16.81 5.82 -9.39
N LEU A 223 -15.93 6.80 -9.55
CA LEU A 223 -16.27 8.15 -10.03
C LEU A 223 -15.53 8.42 -11.34
N GLU A 224 -16.10 9.28 -12.16
CA GLU A 224 -15.49 9.74 -13.42
C GLU A 224 -14.96 11.18 -13.29
N GLY A 225 -14.07 11.58 -14.21
CA GLY A 225 -13.56 12.95 -14.37
C GLY A 225 -12.83 13.53 -13.15
N PRO A 226 -11.67 12.99 -12.71
CA PRO A 226 -10.93 11.82 -13.20
C PRO A 226 -11.49 10.49 -12.70
N THR A 227 -11.11 9.38 -13.36
CA THR A 227 -11.51 8.03 -12.96
C THR A 227 -10.92 7.68 -11.61
N ARG A 228 -11.76 7.29 -10.66
CA ARG A 228 -11.37 7.00 -9.29
C ARG A 228 -12.13 5.80 -8.77
N VAL A 229 -11.43 4.84 -8.17
CA VAL A 229 -12.05 3.84 -7.30
C VAL A 229 -12.05 4.39 -5.87
N VAL A 230 -13.25 4.52 -5.30
CA VAL A 230 -13.47 5.11 -3.99
C VAL A 230 -13.89 4.01 -3.03
N ILE A 231 -13.15 3.87 -1.94
CA ILE A 231 -13.44 2.97 -0.83
C ILE A 231 -13.81 3.84 0.36
N GLU A 232 -14.99 3.63 0.92
CA GLU A 232 -15.43 4.32 2.13
C GLU A 232 -15.62 3.31 3.24
N VAL A 233 -15.01 3.57 4.40
CA VAL A 233 -15.01 2.70 5.58
C VAL A 233 -15.71 3.43 6.73
N ALA A 234 -16.81 2.86 7.23
CA ALA A 234 -17.62 3.48 8.26
C ALA A 234 -16.84 3.72 9.56
N HIS A 235 -17.15 4.83 10.24
CA HIS A 235 -16.69 5.06 11.60
C HIS A 235 -17.37 4.07 12.57
N PRO A 236 -16.72 3.73 13.70
CA PRO A 236 -17.38 2.99 14.76
C PRO A 236 -18.61 3.78 15.27
N GLY A 237 -19.74 3.08 15.38
CA GLY A 237 -21.01 3.64 15.88
C GLY A 237 -21.08 3.83 17.39
#